data_AF-A0A949H4H9-F1
#
_entry.id   AF-A0A949H4H9-F1
#
_cell.length_a   1.000
_cell.length_b   1.000
_cell.length_c   1.000
_cell.angle_alpha   90.00
_cell.angle_beta   90.00
_cell.angle_gamma   90.00
#
_symmetry.space_group_name_H-M   'P 1'
#
loop_
_entity.id
_entity.type
_entity.pdbx_description
1 polymer ?
#
loop_
_entity_poly.entity_id
_entity_poly.type
_entity_poly.pdbx_seq_one_letter_code
_entity_poly.pdbx_strand_id
1 'polypeptide(L)'
;QTTRSCEVAFGAPLTCTLSPVANGVKYTLAVSSVNSVGSKTSSLKNQIAQAAPGAPTNVAGSQTSAAGATKVAWTAAPNNGSAITAYNVTVWQGNTQVVGKSCSTTGATFCNVTGLARGTAYTFKVTATNGIDTGPVGSGTYTTRS
;
A
#
# COMPACT_ATOMS: atom_id res chain seq x y z
N GLN A 1 19.05 -7.21 17.45
CA GLN A 1 19.07 -7.14 15.97
C GLN A 1 19.45 -8.53 15.48
N THR A 2 18.59 -9.21 14.74
CA THR A 2 18.85 -10.58 14.29
C THR A 2 19.64 -10.52 12.98
N THR A 3 20.90 -10.93 13.01
CA THR A 3 21.72 -11.05 11.81
C THR A 3 21.26 -12.25 10.99
N ARG A 4 21.06 -12.07 9.70
CA ARG A 4 20.82 -13.17 8.75
C ARG A 4 21.97 -13.19 7.75
N SER A 5 22.53 -14.37 7.52
CA SER A 5 23.68 -14.58 6.64
C SER A 5 23.45 -15.79 5.75
N CYS A 6 24.21 -15.83 4.69
CA CYS A 6 24.28 -16.88 3.69
C CYS A 6 25.69 -16.83 3.12
N GLU A 7 26.25 -17.99 2.82
CA GLU A 7 27.58 -18.10 2.23
C GLU A 7 27.44 -18.50 0.77
N VAL A 8 28.22 -17.87 -0.11
CA VAL A 8 28.25 -18.20 -1.54
C VAL A 8 29.67 -18.62 -1.90
N ALA A 9 29.82 -19.82 -2.47
CA ALA A 9 31.11 -20.38 -2.84
C ALA A 9 31.71 -19.70 -4.08
N PHE A 10 33.04 -19.73 -4.18
CA PHE A 10 33.78 -19.19 -5.31
C PHE A 10 33.40 -19.93 -6.61
N GLY A 11 33.04 -19.19 -7.66
CA GLY A 11 32.65 -19.75 -8.96
C GLY A 11 31.15 -19.99 -9.18
N ALA A 12 30.30 -19.71 -8.18
CA ALA A 12 28.85 -19.65 -8.33
C ALA A 12 28.37 -18.20 -8.57
N PRO A 13 27.16 -17.96 -9.11
CA PRO A 13 26.58 -16.62 -9.12
C PRO A 13 26.57 -16.03 -7.70
N LEU A 14 27.11 -14.81 -7.54
CA LEU A 14 27.31 -14.11 -6.26
C LEU A 14 26.01 -13.57 -5.64
N THR A 15 24.88 -14.26 -5.83
CA THR A 15 23.58 -13.81 -5.34
C THR A 15 23.19 -14.57 -4.08
N CYS A 16 22.72 -13.82 -3.09
CA CYS A 16 22.02 -14.38 -1.95
C CYS A 16 20.74 -13.58 -1.70
N THR A 17 19.64 -14.29 -1.52
CA THR A 17 18.34 -13.73 -1.17
C THR A 17 18.13 -13.87 0.34
N LEU A 18 17.91 -12.74 1.01
CA LEU A 18 17.46 -12.74 2.41
C LEU A 18 15.93 -12.83 2.41
N SER A 19 15.36 -13.84 3.08
CA SER A 19 13.90 -14.02 3.18
C SER A 19 13.50 -14.65 4.52
N PRO A 20 12.44 -14.18 5.21
CA PRO A 20 11.63 -13.00 4.86
C PRO A 20 12.33 -11.68 5.24
N VAL A 21 11.96 -10.59 4.57
CA VAL A 21 12.37 -9.21 4.90
C VAL A 21 11.11 -8.42 5.22
N ALA A 22 11.03 -7.85 6.42
CA ALA A 22 9.92 -6.99 6.81
C ALA A 22 10.05 -5.62 6.12
N ASN A 23 8.99 -5.18 5.44
CA ASN A 23 8.93 -3.87 4.78
C ASN A 23 8.92 -2.73 5.79
N GLY A 24 9.47 -1.57 5.41
CA GLY A 24 9.57 -0.40 6.29
C GLY A 24 10.61 -0.52 7.41
N VAL A 25 11.24 -1.68 7.57
CA VAL A 25 12.35 -1.89 8.52
C VAL A 25 13.67 -1.48 7.86
N LYS A 26 14.56 -0.85 8.65
CA LYS A 26 15.93 -0.53 8.23
C LYS A 26 16.85 -1.74 8.40
N TYR A 27 17.63 -2.02 7.36
CA TYR A 27 18.62 -3.09 7.30
C TYR A 27 20.01 -2.52 7.04
N THR A 28 21.01 -3.22 7.56
CA THR A 28 22.38 -3.13 7.08
C THR A 28 22.66 -4.38 6.27
N LEU A 29 23.00 -4.21 5.00
CA LEU A 29 23.40 -5.30 4.11
C LEU A 29 24.93 -5.32 4.09
N ALA A 30 25.53 -6.40 4.57
CA ALA A 30 26.97 -6.57 4.59
C ALA A 30 27.37 -7.79 3.76
N VAL A 31 28.43 -7.64 2.97
CA VAL A 31 29.04 -8.71 2.18
C VAL A 31 30.49 -8.81 2.61
N SER A 32 30.91 -10.01 2.99
CA SER A 32 32.29 -10.30 3.37
C SER A 32 32.91 -11.22 2.33
N SER A 33 34.07 -10.83 1.79
CA SER A 33 34.95 -11.74 1.06
C SER A 33 35.97 -12.32 2.02
N VAL A 34 36.21 -13.63 1.93
CA VAL A 34 37.12 -14.37 2.82
C VAL A 34 38.13 -15.14 1.96
N ASN A 35 39.40 -15.07 2.32
CA ASN A 35 40.46 -15.92 1.76
C ASN A 35 41.34 -16.49 2.90
N SER A 36 42.35 -17.30 2.56
CA SER A 36 43.26 -17.91 3.54
C SER A 36 44.07 -16.92 4.38
N VAL A 37 44.11 -15.65 3.97
CA VAL A 37 44.83 -14.57 4.67
C VAL A 37 43.90 -13.76 5.58
N GLY A 38 42.61 -13.67 5.26
CA GLY A 38 41.64 -12.97 6.11
C GLY A 38 40.32 -12.62 5.41
N SER A 39 39.51 -11.82 6.10
CA SER A 39 38.19 -11.36 5.63
C SER A 39 38.16 -9.85 5.40
N LYS A 40 37.49 -9.40 4.34
CA LYS A 40 37.15 -7.99 4.12
C LYS A 40 35.64 -7.85 3.98
N THR A 41 35.06 -6.85 4.64
CA THR A 41 33.61 -6.62 4.63
C THR A 41 33.28 -5.26 4.02
N SER A 42 32.34 -5.25 3.08
CA SER A 42 31.68 -4.05 2.56
C SER A 42 30.24 -4.02 3.06
N SER A 43 29.71 -2.85 3.43
CA SER A 43 28.34 -2.74 3.95
C SER A 43 27.58 -1.54 3.42
N LEU A 44 26.32 -1.73 3.07
CA LEU A 44 25.31 -0.70 2.86
C LEU A 44 24.47 -0.56 4.14
N LYS A 45 24.44 0.63 4.72
CA LYS A 45 23.65 0.91 5.93
C LYS A 45 22.31 1.55 5.57
N ASN A 46 21.37 1.48 6.52
CA ASN A 46 20.07 2.18 6.47
C ASN A 46 19.20 1.86 5.23
N GLN A 47 19.34 0.67 4.67
CA GLN A 47 18.53 0.23 3.55
C GLN A 47 17.12 -0.09 4.03
N ILE A 48 16.09 0.38 3.33
CA ILE A 48 14.69 0.08 3.68
C ILE A 48 14.14 -0.86 2.62
N ALA A 49 13.61 -2.01 3.05
CA ALA A 49 12.81 -2.85 2.17
C ALA A 49 11.48 -2.15 1.89
N GLN A 50 11.19 -1.90 0.62
CA GLN A 50 10.00 -1.20 0.16
C GLN A 50 9.10 -2.16 -0.60
N ALA A 51 7.79 -2.01 -0.41
CA ALA A 51 6.77 -2.69 -1.21
C ALA A 51 5.60 -1.77 -1.50
N ALA A 52 4.67 -2.21 -2.35
CA ALA A 52 3.38 -1.56 -2.53
C ALA A 52 2.66 -1.38 -1.17
N PRO A 53 1.76 -0.39 -1.02
CA PRO A 53 1.02 -0.21 0.22
C PRO A 53 0.17 -1.44 0.56
N GLY A 54 -0.25 -1.54 1.83
CA GLY A 54 -1.33 -2.44 2.21
C GLY A 54 -2.70 -1.96 1.70
N ALA A 55 -3.76 -2.69 2.06
CA ALA A 55 -5.12 -2.22 1.80
C ALA A 55 -5.51 -1.11 2.79
N PRO A 56 -6.19 -0.03 2.33
CA PRO A 56 -6.93 0.85 3.22
C PRO A 56 -7.97 0.07 4.02
N THR A 57 -8.28 0.51 5.23
CA THR A 57 -9.27 -0.15 6.10
C THR A 57 -10.37 0.82 6.53
N ASN A 58 -11.43 0.33 7.18
CA ASN A 58 -12.53 1.15 7.70
C ASN A 58 -13.14 2.10 6.64
N VAL A 59 -13.31 1.60 5.41
CA VAL A 59 -13.93 2.38 4.33
C VAL A 59 -15.40 2.58 4.67
N ALA A 60 -15.84 3.84 4.77
CA ALA A 60 -17.19 4.20 5.17
C ALA A 60 -17.73 5.38 4.36
N GLY A 61 -19.03 5.33 4.05
CA GLY A 61 -19.77 6.43 3.45
C GLY A 61 -20.52 7.25 4.50
N SER A 62 -20.74 8.54 4.21
CA SER A 62 -21.59 9.43 4.99
C SER A 62 -22.17 10.51 4.08
N GLN A 63 -23.38 11.00 4.35
CA GLN A 63 -23.92 12.14 3.60
C GLN A 63 -23.17 13.42 3.96
N THR A 64 -23.02 14.30 2.98
CA THR A 64 -22.59 15.67 3.24
C THR A 64 -23.80 16.61 3.23
N SER A 65 -23.58 17.86 3.66
CA SER A 65 -24.56 18.94 3.52
C SER A 65 -24.77 19.36 2.06
N ALA A 66 -23.86 18.99 1.15
CA ALA A 66 -24.01 19.26 -0.27
C ALA A 66 -24.97 18.24 -0.90
N ALA A 67 -26.03 18.75 -1.54
CA ALA A 67 -27.03 17.91 -2.18
C ALA A 67 -26.39 16.96 -3.20
N GLY A 68 -26.65 15.66 -3.04
CA GLY A 68 -26.18 14.63 -3.97
C GLY A 68 -24.70 14.22 -3.81
N ALA A 69 -24.02 14.63 -2.74
CA ALA A 69 -22.66 14.22 -2.44
C ALA A 69 -22.59 13.24 -1.25
N THR A 70 -21.81 12.16 -1.41
CA THR A 70 -21.46 11.21 -0.35
C THR A 70 -19.98 11.34 -0.05
N LYS A 71 -19.64 11.63 1.21
CA LYS A 71 -18.25 11.60 1.69
C LYS A 71 -17.87 10.14 1.94
N VAL A 72 -16.84 9.69 1.26
CA VAL A 72 -16.19 8.41 1.48
C VAL A 72 -14.93 8.67 2.28
N ALA A 73 -14.74 7.98 3.40
CA ALA A 73 -13.57 8.09 4.26
C ALA A 73 -13.00 6.70 4.57
N TRP A 74 -11.71 6.64 4.87
CA TRP A 74 -11.01 5.41 5.19
C TRP A 74 -9.88 5.65 6.18
N THR A 75 -9.34 4.57 6.74
CA THR A 75 -8.07 4.56 7.48
C THR A 75 -6.93 4.33 6.49
N ALA A 76 -5.83 5.08 6.66
CA ALA A 76 -4.65 4.99 5.79
C ALA A 76 -4.09 3.56 5.75
N ALA A 77 -3.60 3.16 4.57
CA ALA A 77 -2.91 1.89 4.42
C ALA A 77 -1.51 1.93 5.06
N PRO A 78 -0.94 0.79 5.49
CA PRO A 78 0.49 0.67 5.73
C PRO A 78 1.26 1.05 4.47
N ASN A 79 2.23 1.96 4.60
CA ASN A 79 3.00 2.47 3.46
C ASN A 79 4.11 1.51 2.99
N ASN A 80 4.42 0.48 3.80
CA ASN A 80 5.43 -0.54 3.54
C ASN A 80 6.80 0.03 3.13
N GLY A 81 7.23 1.11 3.78
CA GLY A 81 8.56 1.69 3.60
C GLY A 81 8.69 2.72 2.48
N SER A 82 7.65 2.95 1.68
CA SER A 82 7.59 4.02 0.67
C SER A 82 6.35 4.88 0.88
N ALA A 83 6.47 6.20 0.89
CA ALA A 83 5.36 7.11 1.21
C ALA A 83 4.19 6.94 0.23
N ILE A 84 2.97 6.89 0.76
CA ILE A 84 1.74 6.85 -0.06
C ILE A 84 1.57 8.20 -0.75
N THR A 85 1.43 8.16 -2.07
CA THR A 85 1.30 9.33 -2.95
C THR A 85 -0.13 9.57 -3.41
N ALA A 86 -0.95 8.52 -3.46
CA ALA A 86 -2.35 8.64 -3.89
C ALA A 86 -3.27 7.60 -3.25
N TYR A 87 -4.55 7.97 -3.18
CA TYR A 87 -5.67 7.05 -3.02
C TYR A 87 -6.63 7.18 -4.20
N ASN A 88 -7.25 6.07 -4.61
CA ASN A 88 -8.28 6.05 -5.64
C ASN A 88 -9.51 5.27 -5.16
N VAL A 89 -10.69 5.86 -5.32
CA VAL A 89 -11.98 5.24 -4.96
C VAL A 89 -12.76 4.93 -6.23
N THR A 90 -13.26 3.71 -6.33
CA THR A 90 -14.28 3.31 -7.32
C THR A 90 -15.58 2.92 -6.62
N VAL A 91 -16.71 3.24 -7.25
CA VAL A 91 -18.04 2.91 -6.72
C VAL A 91 -18.64 1.74 -7.46
N TRP A 92 -19.25 0.82 -6.71
CA TRP A 92 -19.88 -0.39 -7.21
C TRP A 92 -21.30 -0.50 -6.69
N GLN A 93 -22.21 -1.02 -7.51
CA GLN A 93 -23.56 -1.41 -7.12
C GLN A 93 -23.66 -2.94 -7.33
N GLY A 94 -23.67 -3.68 -6.23
CA GLY A 94 -23.43 -5.13 -6.29
C GLY A 94 -22.07 -5.42 -6.93
N ASN A 95 -22.08 -6.19 -8.01
CA ASN A 95 -20.88 -6.58 -8.76
C ASN A 95 -20.62 -5.72 -10.00
N THR A 96 -21.38 -4.64 -10.21
CA THR A 96 -21.23 -3.75 -11.35
C THR A 96 -20.59 -2.43 -10.93
N GLN A 97 -19.50 -2.05 -11.59
CA GLN A 97 -18.90 -0.73 -11.37
C GLN A 97 -19.84 0.36 -11.90
N VAL A 98 -20.07 1.40 -11.10
CA VAL A 98 -20.83 2.57 -11.51
C VAL A 98 -19.87 3.51 -12.24
N VAL A 99 -19.85 3.42 -13.57
CA VAL A 99 -18.94 4.20 -14.43
C VAL A 99 -19.14 5.70 -14.20
N GLY A 100 -18.03 6.45 -14.15
CA GLY A 100 -18.04 7.90 -13.89
C GLY A 100 -18.24 8.27 -12.41
N LYS A 101 -18.36 7.29 -11.51
CA LYS A 101 -18.39 7.51 -10.05
C LYS A 101 -17.09 7.04 -9.43
N SER A 102 -16.20 7.99 -9.19
CA SER A 102 -14.90 7.78 -8.56
C SER A 102 -14.42 9.08 -7.93
N CYS A 103 -13.33 8.97 -7.18
CA CYS A 103 -12.56 10.12 -6.73
C CYS A 103 -11.10 9.68 -6.53
N SER A 104 -10.20 10.64 -6.45
CA SER A 104 -8.81 10.40 -6.05
C SER A 104 -8.32 11.50 -5.14
N THR A 105 -7.29 11.21 -4.36
CA THR A 105 -6.64 12.17 -3.48
C THR A 105 -5.13 11.98 -3.50
N THR A 106 -4.40 13.05 -3.20
CA THR A 106 -2.94 13.02 -3.01
C THR A 106 -2.59 12.97 -1.51
N GLY A 107 -3.13 11.96 -0.81
CA GLY A 107 -2.81 11.66 0.60
C GLY A 107 -3.94 11.90 1.60
N ALA A 108 -4.98 12.67 1.25
CA ALA A 108 -6.18 12.79 2.09
C ALA A 108 -6.90 11.44 2.19
N THR A 109 -7.36 11.06 3.39
CA THR A 109 -8.05 9.79 3.63
C THR A 109 -9.58 9.90 3.49
N PHE A 110 -10.04 10.87 2.72
CA PHE A 110 -11.44 11.02 2.37
C PHE A 110 -11.59 11.76 1.04
N CYS A 111 -12.73 11.56 0.39
CA CYS A 111 -13.15 12.34 -0.76
C CYS A 111 -14.69 12.41 -0.82
N ASN A 112 -15.22 13.20 -1.76
CA ASN A 112 -16.64 13.23 -2.05
C ASN A 112 -16.91 12.58 -3.41
N VAL A 113 -17.93 11.72 -3.47
CA VAL A 113 -18.48 11.17 -4.71
C VAL A 113 -19.90 11.71 -4.90
N THR A 114 -20.21 12.20 -6.11
CA THR A 114 -21.48 12.87 -6.41
C THR A 114 -22.37 12.08 -7.35
N GLY A 115 -23.67 12.36 -7.32
CA GLY A 115 -24.66 11.79 -8.23
C GLY A 115 -24.91 10.29 -8.02
N LEU A 116 -24.85 9.85 -6.76
CA LEU A 116 -25.33 8.56 -6.31
C LEU A 116 -26.85 8.64 -6.07
N ALA A 117 -27.60 7.61 -6.48
CA ALA A 117 -29.05 7.56 -6.26
C ALA A 117 -29.36 7.39 -4.76
N ARG A 118 -30.48 7.97 -4.31
CA ARG A 118 -30.97 7.86 -2.92
C ARG A 118 -31.56 6.49 -2.65
N GLY A 119 -31.46 6.01 -1.40
CA GLY A 119 -31.95 4.69 -1.00
C GLY A 119 -31.16 3.49 -1.57
N THR A 120 -30.03 3.75 -2.24
CA THR A 120 -29.26 2.72 -2.96
C THR A 120 -28.01 2.35 -2.18
N ALA A 121 -27.79 1.04 -2.04
CA ALA A 121 -26.57 0.49 -1.46
C ALA A 121 -25.42 0.52 -2.48
N TYR A 122 -24.31 1.12 -2.09
CA TYR A 122 -23.08 1.17 -2.87
C TYR A 122 -21.92 0.57 -2.08
N THR A 123 -21.02 -0.11 -2.78
CA THR A 123 -19.74 -0.56 -2.25
C THR A 123 -18.64 0.36 -2.77
N PHE A 124 -17.95 1.02 -1.86
CA PHE A 124 -16.76 1.81 -2.16
C PHE A 124 -15.54 0.91 -2.08
N LYS A 125 -14.72 0.93 -3.14
CA LYS A 125 -13.43 0.22 -3.20
C LYS A 125 -12.31 1.25 -3.27
N VAL A 126 -11.37 1.19 -2.35
CA VAL A 126 -10.26 2.14 -2.21
C VAL A 126 -8.93 1.43 -2.38
N THR A 127 -8.06 1.94 -3.23
CA THR A 127 -6.65 1.52 -3.32
C THR A 127 -5.72 2.65 -2.86
N ALA A 128 -4.53 2.27 -2.40
CA ALA A 128 -3.45 3.20 -2.09
C ALA A 128 -2.26 2.93 -3.01
N THR A 129 -1.56 3.98 -3.43
CA THR A 129 -0.38 3.89 -4.31
C THR A 129 0.81 4.58 -3.65
N ASN A 130 2.00 3.98 -3.74
CA ASN A 130 3.27 4.61 -3.38
C ASN A 130 4.27 4.54 -4.56
N GLY A 131 5.53 4.91 -4.33
CA GLY A 131 6.56 4.88 -5.37
C GLY A 131 6.96 3.48 -5.87
N ILE A 132 6.42 2.41 -5.28
CA ILE A 132 6.66 1.02 -5.71
C ILE A 132 5.53 0.53 -6.61
N ASP A 133 4.29 0.50 -6.10
CA ASP A 133 3.12 0.06 -6.85
C ASP A 133 1.81 0.47 -6.14
N THR A 134 0.68 0.04 -6.68
CA THR A 134 -0.65 0.10 -6.07
C THR A 134 -0.92 -1.14 -5.22
N GLY A 135 -1.37 -0.90 -3.99
CA GLY A 135 -1.71 -1.93 -3.02
C GLY A 135 -3.06 -2.60 -3.29
N PRO A 136 -3.38 -3.65 -2.51
CA PRO A 136 -4.68 -4.33 -2.58
C PRO A 136 -5.84 -3.41 -2.17
N VAL A 137 -7.05 -3.83 -2.51
CA VAL A 137 -8.27 -3.04 -2.28
C VAL A 137 -8.73 -3.12 -0.83
N GLY A 138 -9.09 -1.97 -0.26
CA GLY A 138 -9.98 -1.86 0.89
C GLY A 138 -11.41 -1.61 0.43
N SER A 139 -12.42 -2.08 1.16
CA SER A 139 -13.81 -1.85 0.77
C SER A 139 -14.76 -1.65 1.93
N GLY A 140 -15.86 -0.96 1.67
CA GLY A 140 -16.98 -0.82 2.61
C GLY A 140 -18.26 -0.43 1.90
N THR A 141 -19.39 -0.80 2.49
CA THR A 141 -20.72 -0.59 1.92
C THR A 141 -21.45 0.54 2.64
N TYR A 142 -22.26 1.28 1.90
CA TYR A 142 -23.06 2.38 2.42
C TYR A 142 -24.35 2.52 1.62
N THR A 143 -25.48 2.64 2.33
CA THR A 143 -26.77 2.95 1.73
C THR A 143 -27.03 4.44 1.85
N THR A 144 -27.22 5.11 0.71
CA THR A 144 -27.61 6.52 0.69
C THR A 144 -28.99 6.69 1.34
N ARG A 145 -29.24 7.80 2.06
CA ARG A 145 -30.58 8.04 2.61
C ARG A 145 -31.58 8.30 1.48
N SER A 146 -32.81 7.82 1.69
CA SER A 146 -33.98 8.04 0.84
C SER A 146 -34.32 9.52 0.68
#